data_AF-A0A0E3V844-F1
#
_entry.id   AF-A0A0E3V844-F1
#
_cell.length_a   1.000
_cell.length_b   1.000
_cell.length_c   1.000
_cell.angle_alpha   90.00
_cell.angle_beta   90.00
_cell.angle_gamma   90.00
#
_symmetry.space_group_name_H-M   'P 1'
#
loop_
_entity.id
_entity.type
_entity.pdbx_description
1 polymer ?
#
loop_
_entity_poly.entity_id
_entity_poly.type
_entity_poly.pdbx_seq_one_letter_code
_entity_poly.pdbx_strand_id
1 'polypeptide(L)'
;MTSFRKFFLTAGSVLLGSAVIGQRVTPSAELREFTEQRIRHQKTLGLTLGSFALANIAVGAVAVGQTAGETKYFYKMNVYWNLVNLGIAGAGLLGSRKKRADAETLADAVRQHENMKQVLLINAGLDVAYVIGGAYLRERAEPHPAKADQLRGYGTSIMAQGGFLLAFDLVNYFIFKSRGDKQERLLLSSSPNGLGVVLPIR
;
A
#
# COMPACT_ATOMS: atom_id res chain seq x y z
N MET A 1 34.13 23.20 52.07
CA MET A 1 32.77 23.77 51.87
C MET A 1 32.37 23.87 50.38
N THR A 2 32.82 22.96 49.50
CA THR A 2 32.68 23.08 48.03
C THR A 2 31.93 21.92 47.37
N SER A 3 31.58 20.87 48.11
CA SER A 3 30.86 19.69 47.58
C SER A 3 29.33 19.85 47.65
N PHE A 4 28.82 20.59 48.64
CA PHE A 4 27.38 20.73 48.88
C PHE A 4 26.65 21.57 47.81
N ARG A 5 27.33 22.57 47.22
CA ARG A 5 26.79 23.39 46.12
C ARG A 5 26.66 22.64 44.79
N LYS A 6 27.51 21.63 44.55
CA LYS A 6 27.46 20.84 43.30
C LYS A 6 26.27 19.88 43.31
N PHE A 7 25.92 19.34 44.48
CA PHE A 7 24.77 18.43 44.61
C PHE A 7 23.42 19.12 44.35
N PHE A 8 23.27 20.40 44.75
CA PHE A 8 22.06 21.17 44.46
C PHE A 8 21.92 21.59 42.98
N LEU A 9 23.03 21.74 42.24
CA LEU A 9 22.99 22.08 40.82
C LEU A 9 22.64 20.88 39.92
N THR A 10 23.06 19.66 40.29
CA THR A 10 22.63 18.42 39.60
C THR A 10 21.23 17.97 40.01
N ALA A 11 20.79 18.20 41.25
CA ALA A 11 19.43 17.87 41.66
C ALA A 11 18.36 18.80 41.04
N GLY A 12 18.69 20.07 40.79
CA GLY A 12 17.79 21.02 40.12
C GLY A 12 17.54 20.71 38.64
N SER A 13 18.51 20.11 37.96
CA SER A 13 18.41 19.75 36.54
C SER A 13 17.65 18.45 36.28
N VAL A 14 17.52 17.58 37.29
CA VAL A 14 16.68 16.36 37.21
C VAL A 14 15.21 16.68 37.50
N LEU A 15 14.91 17.66 38.37
CA LEU A 15 13.53 18.04 38.71
C LEU A 15 12.85 18.95 37.67
N LEU A 16 13.62 19.61 36.78
CA LEU A 16 13.08 20.39 35.66
C LEU A 16 12.94 19.59 34.35
N GLY A 17 13.41 18.33 34.32
CA GLY A 17 13.42 17.49 33.12
C GLY A 17 12.16 16.65 32.89
N SER A 18 11.15 16.72 33.77
CA SER A 18 10.02 15.78 33.79
C SER A 18 8.67 16.47 33.64
N ALA A 19 8.53 17.35 32.66
CA ALA A 19 7.22 17.78 32.18
C ALA A 19 7.26 18.24 30.72
N VAL A 20 7.88 17.46 29.82
CA VAL A 20 7.40 17.46 28.44
C VAL A 20 6.11 16.65 28.45
N ILE A 21 5.03 17.29 28.91
CA ILE A 21 3.69 16.86 28.53
C ILE A 21 3.70 17.05 27.01
N GLY A 22 3.91 15.96 26.26
CA GLY A 22 3.67 15.98 24.83
C GLY A 22 2.25 16.49 24.65
N GLN A 23 2.11 17.74 24.22
CA GLN A 23 0.82 18.31 23.89
C GLN A 23 0.22 17.34 22.88
N ARG A 24 -0.80 16.59 23.29
CA ARG A 24 -1.64 15.88 22.33
C ARG A 24 -2.36 16.98 21.56
N VAL A 25 -1.71 17.49 20.53
CA VAL A 25 -2.32 18.36 19.56
C VAL A 25 -3.44 17.53 18.96
N THR A 26 -4.68 17.84 19.31
CA THR A 26 -5.83 17.26 18.63
C THR A 26 -5.66 17.56 17.15
N PRO A 27 -5.62 16.55 16.27
CA PRO A 27 -5.48 16.78 14.84
C PRO A 27 -6.55 17.78 14.37
N SER A 28 -6.19 18.71 13.48
CA SER A 28 -7.18 19.59 12.87
C SER A 28 -8.22 18.75 12.12
N ALA A 29 -9.42 19.30 11.90
CA ALA A 29 -10.48 18.58 11.21
C ALA A 29 -10.03 18.11 9.82
N GLU A 30 -9.25 18.94 9.13
CA GLU A 30 -8.69 18.66 7.80
C GLU A 30 -7.65 17.54 7.85
N LEU A 31 -6.76 17.54 8.85
CA LEU A 31 -5.75 16.48 9.01
C LEU A 31 -6.42 15.13 9.32
N ARG A 32 -7.44 15.16 10.18
CA ARG A 32 -8.22 13.97 10.50
C ARG A 32 -8.93 13.44 9.25
N GLU A 33 -9.58 14.31 8.49
CA GLU A 33 -10.26 13.93 7.25
C GLU A 33 -9.28 13.30 6.24
N PHE A 34 -8.12 13.92 6.01
CA PHE A 34 -7.10 13.39 5.10
C PHE A 34 -6.62 11.99 5.49
N THR A 35 -6.33 11.79 6.78
CA THR A 35 -5.93 10.49 7.31
C THR A 35 -7.06 9.46 7.21
N GLU A 36 -8.29 9.82 7.57
CA GLU A 36 -9.44 8.93 7.44
C GLU A 36 -9.70 8.54 5.97
N GLN A 37 -9.59 9.48 5.03
CA GLN A 37 -9.72 9.21 3.61
C GLN A 37 -8.63 8.24 3.12
N ARG A 38 -7.36 8.43 3.54
CA ARG A 38 -6.26 7.49 3.25
C ARG A 38 -6.55 6.09 3.79
N ILE A 39 -7.00 5.98 5.04
CA ILE A 39 -7.34 4.69 5.68
C ILE A 39 -8.53 4.03 4.98
N ARG A 40 -9.59 4.79 4.66
CA ARG A 40 -10.75 4.27 3.93
C ARG A 40 -10.33 3.71 2.58
N HIS A 41 -9.51 4.44 1.84
CA HIS A 41 -9.04 3.99 0.54
C HIS A 41 -8.15 2.75 0.65
N GLN A 42 -7.22 2.67 1.63
CA GLN A 42 -6.46 1.45 1.91
C GLN A 42 -7.36 0.23 2.18
N LYS A 43 -8.45 0.41 2.93
CA LYS A 43 -9.44 -0.65 3.16
C LYS A 43 -10.17 -1.04 1.87
N THR A 44 -10.57 -0.07 1.05
CA THR A 44 -11.17 -0.34 -0.26
C THR A 44 -10.24 -1.15 -1.15
N LEU A 45 -8.94 -0.81 -1.23
CA LEU A 45 -7.95 -1.60 -1.98
C LEU A 45 -7.93 -3.05 -1.51
N GLY A 46 -7.76 -3.26 -0.20
CA GLY A 46 -7.71 -4.60 0.38
C GLY A 46 -8.99 -5.40 0.15
N LEU A 47 -10.16 -4.78 0.30
CA LEU A 47 -11.45 -5.44 0.05
C LEU A 47 -11.65 -5.78 -1.43
N THR A 48 -11.31 -4.87 -2.34
CA THR A 48 -11.41 -5.11 -3.78
C THR A 48 -10.49 -6.23 -4.21
N LEU A 49 -9.21 -6.18 -3.82
CA LEU A 49 -8.24 -7.21 -4.15
C LEU A 49 -8.62 -8.57 -3.54
N GLY A 50 -9.08 -8.58 -2.29
CA GLY A 50 -9.52 -9.80 -1.60
C GLY A 50 -10.78 -10.41 -2.24
N SER A 51 -11.75 -9.58 -2.63
CA SER A 51 -12.98 -10.05 -3.30
C SER A 51 -12.67 -10.61 -4.68
N PHE A 52 -11.83 -9.90 -5.45
CA PHE A 52 -11.33 -10.37 -6.74
C PHE A 52 -10.61 -11.72 -6.59
N ALA A 53 -9.74 -11.84 -5.58
CA ALA A 53 -9.00 -13.07 -5.29
C ALA A 53 -9.93 -14.25 -4.96
N LEU A 54 -10.90 -14.06 -4.07
CA LEU A 54 -11.87 -15.10 -3.70
C LEU A 54 -12.69 -15.56 -4.90
N ALA A 55 -13.18 -14.64 -5.73
CA ALA A 55 -13.95 -14.97 -6.92
C ALA A 55 -13.12 -15.80 -7.91
N ASN A 56 -11.87 -15.39 -8.16
CA ASN A 56 -10.96 -16.12 -9.05
C ASN A 56 -10.59 -17.50 -8.50
N ILE A 57 -10.36 -17.64 -7.19
CA ILE A 57 -10.12 -18.95 -6.57
C ILE A 57 -11.32 -19.87 -6.77
N ALA A 58 -12.53 -19.39 -6.54
CA ALA A 58 -13.75 -20.20 -6.70
C ALA A 58 -13.92 -20.66 -8.16
N VAL A 59 -13.81 -19.75 -9.12
CA VAL A 59 -13.90 -20.06 -10.56
C VAL A 59 -12.76 -21.00 -10.99
N GLY A 60 -11.53 -20.69 -10.60
CA GLY A 60 -10.35 -21.46 -10.97
C GLY A 60 -10.37 -22.87 -10.39
N ALA A 61 -10.80 -23.06 -9.13
CA ALA A 61 -10.90 -24.38 -8.51
C ALA A 61 -11.87 -25.30 -9.25
N VAL A 62 -13.02 -24.78 -9.69
CA VAL A 62 -13.97 -25.53 -10.52
C VAL A 62 -13.39 -25.80 -11.90
N ALA A 63 -12.83 -24.79 -12.55
CA ALA A 63 -12.32 -24.90 -13.91
C ALA A 63 -11.13 -25.87 -14.04
N VAL A 64 -10.25 -25.98 -13.03
CA VAL A 64 -9.15 -26.96 -13.02
C VAL A 64 -9.64 -28.40 -13.15
N GLY A 65 -10.81 -28.73 -12.59
CA GLY A 65 -11.41 -30.06 -12.68
C GLY A 65 -12.11 -30.34 -14.01
N GLN A 66 -12.43 -29.30 -14.78
CA GLN A 66 -13.22 -29.37 -16.01
C GLN A 66 -12.40 -29.15 -17.28
N THR A 67 -11.12 -28.78 -17.15
CA THR A 67 -10.25 -28.41 -18.27
C THR A 67 -9.02 -29.31 -18.35
N ALA A 68 -8.38 -29.32 -19.51
CA ALA A 68 -7.16 -30.09 -19.79
C ALA A 68 -6.10 -29.21 -20.49
N GLY A 69 -4.90 -29.76 -20.66
CA GLY A 69 -3.79 -29.09 -21.34
C GLY A 69 -3.44 -27.73 -20.74
N GLU A 70 -3.10 -26.77 -21.61
CA GLU A 70 -2.74 -25.40 -21.23
C GLU A 70 -3.78 -24.72 -20.33
N THR A 71 -5.07 -24.85 -20.67
CA THR A 71 -6.18 -24.20 -19.95
C THR A 71 -6.27 -24.66 -18.50
N LYS A 72 -6.03 -25.95 -18.23
CA LYS A 72 -5.98 -26.48 -16.86
C LYS A 72 -4.89 -25.80 -16.04
N TYR A 73 -3.71 -25.64 -16.63
CA TYR A 73 -2.58 -25.01 -15.95
C TYR A 73 -2.79 -23.50 -15.79
N PHE A 74 -3.44 -22.84 -16.74
CA PHE A 74 -3.88 -21.45 -16.57
C PHE A 74 -4.74 -21.27 -15.31
N TYR A 75 -5.82 -22.05 -15.17
CA TYR A 75 -6.69 -21.93 -13.99
C TYR A 75 -5.99 -22.36 -12.70
N LYS A 76 -5.12 -23.37 -12.76
CA LYS A 76 -4.33 -23.79 -11.60
C LYS A 76 -3.40 -22.68 -11.10
N MET A 77 -2.74 -21.98 -12.02
CA MET A 77 -1.89 -20.85 -11.66
C MET A 77 -2.72 -19.64 -11.22
N ASN A 78 -3.88 -19.39 -11.83
CA ASN A 78 -4.81 -18.35 -11.40
C ASN A 78 -5.24 -18.56 -9.93
N VAL A 79 -5.52 -19.80 -9.52
CA VAL A 79 -5.79 -20.12 -8.10
C VAL A 79 -4.57 -19.80 -7.23
N TYR A 80 -3.38 -20.27 -7.60
CA TYR A 80 -2.16 -20.01 -6.83
C TYR A 80 -1.84 -18.53 -6.68
N TRP A 81 -1.97 -17.76 -7.76
CA TRP A 81 -1.75 -16.33 -7.73
C TRP A 81 -2.77 -15.62 -6.85
N ASN A 82 -4.05 -16.00 -6.95
CA ASN A 82 -5.08 -15.37 -6.15
C ASN A 82 -5.00 -15.75 -4.67
N LEU A 83 -4.40 -16.89 -4.31
CA LEU A 83 -4.03 -17.16 -2.91
C LEU A 83 -3.00 -16.15 -2.39
N VAL A 84 -2.02 -15.77 -3.21
CA VAL A 84 -1.06 -14.70 -2.87
C VAL A 84 -1.78 -13.36 -2.72
N ASN A 85 -2.64 -12.99 -3.68
CA ASN A 85 -3.45 -11.76 -3.60
C ASN A 85 -4.30 -11.72 -2.34
N LEU A 86 -4.94 -12.84 -1.97
CA LEU A 86 -5.75 -12.95 -0.77
C LEU A 86 -4.91 -12.77 0.50
N GLY A 87 -3.70 -13.32 0.53
CA GLY A 87 -2.74 -13.12 1.61
C GLY A 87 -2.34 -11.64 1.76
N ILE A 88 -2.00 -10.97 0.66
CA ILE A 88 -1.65 -9.54 0.64
C ILE A 88 -2.84 -8.69 1.10
N ALA A 89 -4.04 -8.95 0.56
CA ALA A 89 -5.27 -8.27 0.96
C ALA A 89 -5.57 -8.46 2.45
N GLY A 90 -5.46 -9.68 2.95
CA GLY A 90 -5.64 -10.02 4.37
C GLY A 90 -4.66 -9.28 5.27
N ALA A 91 -3.37 -9.29 4.93
CA ALA A 91 -2.34 -8.56 5.67
C ALA A 91 -2.59 -7.04 5.67
N GLY A 92 -2.95 -6.47 4.51
CA GLY A 92 -3.28 -5.05 4.38
C GLY A 92 -4.50 -4.64 5.21
N LEU A 93 -5.55 -5.47 5.24
CA LEU A 93 -6.75 -5.22 6.04
C LEU A 93 -6.46 -5.34 7.54
N LEU A 94 -5.71 -6.36 7.97
CA LEU A 94 -5.30 -6.52 9.37
C LEU A 94 -4.40 -5.38 9.85
N GLY A 95 -3.44 -4.96 9.02
CA GLY A 95 -2.58 -3.80 9.30
C GLY A 95 -3.37 -2.50 9.42
N SER A 96 -4.45 -2.36 8.64
CA SER A 96 -5.32 -1.18 8.66
C SER A 96 -6.30 -1.11 9.85
N ARG A 97 -6.52 -2.22 10.57
CA ARG A 97 -7.40 -2.25 11.77
C ARG A 97 -6.84 -1.45 12.95
N LYS A 98 -5.51 -1.36 13.06
CA LYS A 98 -4.84 -0.67 14.16
C LYS A 98 -4.65 0.83 13.93
N LYS A 99 -4.92 1.32 12.72
CA LYS A 99 -4.74 2.73 12.36
C LYS A 99 -5.91 3.57 12.89
N ARG A 100 -5.59 4.65 13.61
CA ARG A 100 -6.56 5.62 14.13
C ARG A 100 -6.15 7.02 13.68
N ALA A 101 -7.11 7.79 13.18
CA ALA A 101 -6.85 9.14 12.69
C ALA A 101 -6.48 10.12 13.81
N ASP A 102 -6.94 9.83 15.03
CA ASP A 102 -6.81 10.72 16.19
C ASP A 102 -5.38 10.76 16.78
N ALA A 103 -4.46 9.94 16.27
CA ALA A 103 -3.12 9.75 16.82
C ALA A 103 -2.00 10.14 15.84
N GLU A 104 -2.33 10.68 14.67
CA GLU A 104 -1.35 10.93 13.61
C GLU A 104 -0.98 12.41 13.51
N THR A 105 0.33 12.70 13.45
CA THR A 105 0.81 14.07 13.22
C THR A 105 0.71 14.45 11.74
N LEU A 106 0.78 15.75 11.42
CA LEU A 106 0.81 16.21 10.02
C LEU A 106 1.97 15.59 9.24
N ALA A 107 3.17 15.53 9.85
CA ALA A 107 4.35 14.93 9.23
C ALA A 107 4.17 13.43 8.96
N ASP A 108 3.56 12.70 9.89
CA ASP A 108 3.24 11.28 9.71
C ASP A 108 2.24 11.08 8.56
N ALA A 109 1.20 11.91 8.50
CA ALA A 109 0.16 11.81 7.49
C ALA A 109 0.69 12.06 6.07
N VAL A 110 1.52 13.10 5.90
CA VAL A 110 2.19 13.40 4.64
C VAL A 110 3.16 12.29 4.26
N ARG A 111 4.00 11.84 5.21
CA ARG A 111 4.94 10.74 4.97
C ARG A 111 4.21 9.45 4.56
N GLN A 112 3.11 9.10 5.23
CA GLN A 112 2.30 7.94 4.87
C GLN A 112 1.64 8.08 3.51
N HIS A 113 1.27 9.30 3.11
CA HIS A 113 0.72 9.58 1.79
C HIS A 113 1.76 9.35 0.68
N GLU A 114 2.96 9.93 0.84
CA GLU A 114 4.07 9.73 -0.10
C GLU A 114 4.53 8.28 -0.17
N ASN A 115 4.68 7.61 0.98
CA ASN A 115 5.04 6.20 1.03
C ASN A 115 4.03 5.33 0.27
N MET A 116 2.72 5.63 0.37
CA MET A 116 1.70 4.89 -0.37
C MET A 116 1.88 5.04 -1.88
N LYS A 117 2.13 6.26 -2.37
CA LYS A 117 2.40 6.52 -3.79
C LYS A 117 3.63 5.74 -4.26
N GLN A 118 4.69 5.71 -3.47
CA GLN A 118 5.91 4.95 -3.77
C GLN A 118 5.66 3.44 -3.81
N VAL A 119 4.92 2.89 -2.85
CA VAL A 119 4.57 1.44 -2.84
C VAL A 119 3.78 1.07 -4.09
N LEU A 120 2.79 1.87 -4.50
CA LEU A 120 2.01 1.61 -5.71
C LEU A 120 2.88 1.64 -6.97
N LEU A 121 3.84 2.57 -7.07
CA LEU A 121 4.76 2.63 -8.21
C LEU A 121 5.73 1.45 -8.24
N ILE A 122 6.27 1.04 -7.08
CA ILE A 122 7.14 -0.13 -6.99
C ILE A 122 6.39 -1.40 -7.39
N ASN A 123 5.14 -1.57 -6.92
CA ASN A 123 4.30 -2.70 -7.31
C ASN A 123 3.98 -2.67 -8.80
N ALA A 124 3.64 -1.51 -9.36
CA ALA A 124 3.44 -1.38 -10.81
C ALA A 124 4.69 -1.83 -11.60
N GLY A 125 5.90 -1.52 -11.11
CA GLY A 125 7.14 -2.04 -11.69
C GLY A 125 7.28 -3.57 -11.57
N LEU A 126 6.89 -4.13 -10.43
CA LEU A 126 6.86 -5.58 -10.21
C LEU A 126 5.83 -6.28 -11.11
N ASP A 127 4.70 -5.64 -11.37
CA ASP A 127 3.67 -6.17 -12.27
C ASP A 127 4.14 -6.25 -13.72
N VAL A 128 4.91 -5.26 -14.17
CA VAL A 128 5.62 -5.34 -15.46
C VAL A 128 6.57 -6.53 -15.48
N ALA A 129 7.32 -6.76 -14.39
CA ALA A 129 8.19 -7.92 -14.29
C ALA A 129 7.41 -9.25 -14.32
N TYR A 130 6.20 -9.31 -13.75
CA TYR A 130 5.33 -10.49 -13.87
C TYR A 130 4.88 -10.73 -15.30
N VAL A 131 4.46 -9.69 -16.03
CA VAL A 131 4.07 -9.83 -17.44
C VAL A 131 5.25 -10.35 -18.28
N ILE A 132 6.44 -9.79 -18.08
CA ILE A 132 7.67 -10.25 -18.76
C ILE A 132 8.00 -11.69 -18.37
N GLY A 133 7.94 -12.03 -17.08
CA GLY A 133 8.20 -13.37 -16.58
C GLY A 133 7.22 -14.42 -17.12
N GLY A 134 5.94 -14.05 -17.27
CA GLY A 134 4.94 -14.91 -17.88
C GLY A 134 5.18 -15.11 -19.39
N ALA A 135 5.57 -14.06 -20.12
CA ALA A 135 5.99 -14.18 -21.52
C ALA A 135 7.23 -15.07 -21.66
N TYR A 136 8.21 -14.93 -20.77
CA TYR A 136 9.39 -15.79 -20.72
C TYR A 136 9.02 -17.26 -20.48
N LEU A 137 8.08 -17.55 -19.58
CA LEU A 137 7.60 -18.92 -19.35
C LEU A 137 6.96 -19.52 -20.61
N ARG A 138 6.18 -18.73 -21.35
CA ARG A 138 5.58 -19.18 -22.62
C ARG A 138 6.65 -19.52 -23.65
N GLU A 139 7.67 -18.68 -23.79
CA GLU A 139 8.81 -18.94 -24.69
C GLU A 139 9.57 -20.22 -24.30
N ARG A 140 9.78 -20.41 -22.99
CA ARG A 140 10.48 -21.60 -22.47
C ARG A 140 9.71 -22.91 -22.69
N ALA A 141 8.45 -22.85 -23.10
CA ALA A 141 7.65 -24.03 -23.41
C ALA A 141 8.12 -24.75 -24.68
N GLU A 142 8.62 -24.03 -25.69
CA GLU A 142 9.07 -24.64 -26.95
C GLU A 142 10.17 -25.70 -26.78
N PRO A 143 11.27 -25.43 -26.06
CA PRO A 143 12.31 -26.44 -25.84
C PRO A 143 11.90 -27.54 -24.86
N HIS A 144 10.69 -27.53 -24.28
CA HIS A 144 10.25 -28.50 -23.26
C HIS A 144 8.86 -29.09 -23.55
N PRO A 145 8.72 -29.95 -24.58
CA PRO A 145 7.43 -30.50 -24.99
C PRO A 145 6.69 -31.22 -23.84
N ALA A 146 7.41 -31.92 -22.97
CA ALA A 146 6.82 -32.61 -21.81
C ALA A 146 6.16 -31.68 -20.76
N LYS A 147 6.50 -30.38 -20.76
CA LYS A 147 5.95 -29.37 -19.84
C LYS A 147 5.31 -28.19 -20.59
N ALA A 148 5.11 -28.31 -21.90
CA ALA A 148 4.71 -27.18 -22.74
C ALA A 148 3.37 -26.58 -22.27
N ASP A 149 2.36 -27.42 -22.03
CA ASP A 149 1.06 -27.00 -21.52
C ASP A 149 1.15 -26.28 -20.17
N GLN A 150 2.01 -26.77 -19.27
CA GLN A 150 2.21 -26.16 -17.96
C GLN A 150 2.86 -24.79 -18.08
N LEU A 151 3.95 -24.69 -18.84
CA LEU A 151 4.71 -23.47 -19.01
C LEU A 151 3.89 -22.39 -19.72
N ARG A 152 3.14 -22.76 -20.77
CA ARG A 152 2.23 -21.84 -21.46
C ARG A 152 1.09 -21.40 -20.55
N GLY A 153 0.42 -22.34 -19.89
CA GLY A 153 -0.73 -22.03 -19.04
C GLY A 153 -0.35 -21.14 -17.87
N TYR A 154 0.75 -21.47 -17.18
CA TYR A 154 1.27 -20.66 -16.08
C TYR A 154 1.73 -19.29 -16.57
N GLY A 155 2.46 -19.24 -17.69
CA GLY A 155 2.91 -17.99 -18.28
C GLY A 155 1.75 -17.06 -18.65
N THR A 156 0.74 -17.58 -19.35
CA THR A 156 -0.48 -16.85 -19.70
C THR A 156 -1.23 -16.35 -18.46
N SER A 157 -1.35 -17.18 -17.43
CA SER A 157 -1.99 -16.77 -16.18
C SER A 157 -1.21 -15.67 -15.48
N ILE A 158 0.11 -15.77 -15.38
CA ILE A 158 0.94 -14.75 -14.73
C ILE A 158 0.87 -13.43 -15.50
N MET A 159 0.87 -13.48 -16.84
CA MET A 159 0.67 -12.28 -17.67
C MET A 159 -0.68 -11.62 -17.41
N ALA A 160 -1.77 -12.40 -17.40
CA ALA A 160 -3.12 -11.88 -17.14
C ALA A 160 -3.22 -11.26 -15.74
N GLN A 161 -2.67 -11.95 -14.73
CA GLN A 161 -2.66 -11.47 -13.35
C GLN A 161 -1.80 -10.22 -13.17
N GLY A 162 -0.60 -10.18 -13.75
CA GLY A 162 0.28 -9.01 -13.74
C GLY A 162 -0.35 -7.83 -14.47
N GLY A 163 -0.99 -8.05 -15.62
CA GLY A 163 -1.72 -7.00 -16.34
C GLY A 163 -2.87 -6.40 -15.52
N PHE A 164 -3.64 -7.25 -14.84
CA PHE A 164 -4.69 -6.79 -13.92
C PHE A 164 -4.12 -5.96 -12.75
N LEU A 165 -3.08 -6.46 -12.08
CA LEU A 165 -2.45 -5.78 -10.95
C LEU A 165 -1.83 -4.45 -11.37
N LEU A 166 -1.18 -4.40 -12.53
CA LEU A 166 -0.63 -3.17 -13.09
C LEU A 166 -1.72 -2.11 -13.29
N ALA A 167 -2.83 -2.51 -13.91
CA ALA A 167 -3.96 -1.60 -14.12
C ALA A 167 -4.56 -1.15 -12.77
N PHE A 168 -4.70 -2.08 -11.83
CA PHE A 168 -5.19 -1.79 -10.48
C PHE A 168 -4.29 -0.77 -9.78
N ASP A 169 -2.98 -0.97 -9.76
CA ASP A 169 -2.03 -0.09 -9.05
C ASP A 169 -1.90 1.28 -9.73
N LEU A 170 -1.90 1.34 -11.06
CA LEU A 170 -1.87 2.63 -11.78
C LEU A 170 -3.13 3.45 -11.55
N VAL A 171 -4.31 2.83 -11.64
CA VAL A 171 -5.58 3.53 -11.37
C VAL A 171 -5.57 4.10 -9.95
N ASN A 172 -5.16 3.31 -8.97
CA ASN A 172 -5.13 3.75 -7.58
C ASN A 172 -4.03 4.79 -7.32
N TYR A 173 -2.88 4.70 -7.99
CA TYR A 173 -1.84 5.72 -7.96
C TYR A 173 -2.36 7.07 -8.47
N PHE A 174 -3.04 7.10 -9.62
CA PHE A 174 -3.60 8.34 -10.17
C PHE A 174 -4.71 8.92 -9.29
N ILE A 175 -5.56 8.08 -8.68
CA ILE A 175 -6.57 8.51 -7.70
C ILE A 175 -5.89 9.11 -6.46
N PHE A 176 -4.87 8.45 -5.92
CA PHE A 176 -4.12 8.96 -4.76
C PHE A 176 -3.42 10.27 -5.05
N LYS A 177 -2.73 10.37 -6.19
CA LYS A 177 -1.99 11.56 -6.59
C LYS A 177 -2.92 12.76 -6.83
N SER A 178 -3.96 12.58 -7.65
CA SER A 178 -4.84 13.69 -8.05
C SER A 178 -5.63 14.30 -6.89
N ARG A 179 -6.08 13.47 -5.95
CA ARG A 179 -6.82 13.91 -4.75
C ARG A 179 -5.88 14.29 -3.60
N GLY A 180 -4.90 13.44 -3.32
CA GLY A 180 -4.05 13.56 -2.16
C GLY A 180 -3.05 14.71 -2.24
N ASP A 181 -2.41 14.94 -3.40
CA ASP A 181 -1.45 16.04 -3.55
C ASP A 181 -2.13 17.41 -3.35
N LYS A 182 -3.39 17.56 -3.77
CA LYS A 182 -4.18 18.77 -3.55
C LYS A 182 -4.48 18.99 -2.07
N GLN A 183 -4.92 17.94 -1.39
CA GLN A 183 -5.23 18.00 0.04
C GLN A 183 -3.99 18.22 0.89
N GLU A 184 -2.90 17.53 0.59
CA GLU A 184 -1.59 17.72 1.22
C GLU A 184 -1.13 19.17 1.09
N ARG A 185 -1.18 19.74 -0.12
CA ARG A 185 -0.78 21.15 -0.34
C ARG A 185 -1.63 22.11 0.49
N LEU A 186 -2.94 21.88 0.56
CA LEU A 186 -3.84 22.68 1.40
C LEU A 186 -3.48 22.55 2.88
N LEU A 187 -3.26 21.33 3.38
CA LEU A 187 -2.87 21.07 4.77
C LEU A 187 -1.54 21.71 5.15
N LEU A 188 -0.54 21.64 4.26
CA LEU A 188 0.76 22.28 4.47
C LEU A 188 0.65 23.82 4.47
N SER A 189 -0.23 24.37 3.62
CA SER A 189 -0.46 25.83 3.54
C SER A 189 -1.26 26.39 4.73
N SER A 190 -2.11 25.58 5.37
CA SER A 190 -2.93 25.95 6.54
C SER A 190 -2.25 25.72 7.89
N SER A 191 -1.02 25.18 7.89
CA SER A 191 -0.28 24.89 9.14
C SER A 191 0.15 26.18 9.86
N PRO A 192 0.03 26.26 11.21
CA PRO A 192 0.41 27.44 12.00
C PRO A 192 1.88 27.87 11.84
N ASN A 193 2.76 26.97 11.40
CA ASN A 193 4.19 27.22 11.20
C ASN A 193 4.53 27.72 9.78
N GLY A 194 3.54 28.03 8.94
CA GLY A 194 3.70 28.83 7.72
C GLY A 194 4.66 28.25 6.66
N LEU A 195 4.14 27.36 5.81
CA LEU A 195 4.56 27.29 4.40
C LEU A 195 3.41 27.77 3.51
N GLY A 196 2.89 28.96 3.83
CA GLY A 196 1.84 29.61 3.06
C GLY A 196 2.44 30.41 1.90
N VAL A 197 2.56 29.82 0.71
CA VAL A 197 2.63 30.62 -0.53
C VAL A 197 1.21 30.88 -0.98
N VAL A 198 0.62 31.98 -0.48
CA VAL A 198 -0.57 32.58 -1.05
C VAL A 198 -0.10 33.44 -2.22
N LEU A 199 -0.36 33.03 -3.46
CA LEU A 199 -0.25 33.91 -4.62
C LEU A 199 -1.61 34.55 -4.85
N PRO A 200 -1.84 35.82 -4.45
CA PRO A 200 -3.01 36.55 -4.88
C PRO A 200 -2.85 36.86 -6.38
N ILE A 201 -3.70 36.25 -7.20
CA ILE A 201 -3.85 36.67 -8.59
C ILE A 201 -4.86 37.82 -8.57
N ARG A 202 -4.43 39.03 -8.95
CA ARG A 202 -5.31 40.11 -9.38
C ARG A 202 -5.44 40.08 -10.88
#